data_AF-A0A250FNQ5-F1
#
_entry.id   AF-A0A250FNQ5-F1
#
_cell.length_a   1.000
_cell.length_b   1.000
_cell.length_c   1.000
_cell.angle_alpha   90.00
_cell.angle_beta   90.00
_cell.angle_gamma   90.00
#
_symmetry.space_group_name_H-M   'P 1'
#
loop_
_entity.id
_entity.type
_entity.pdbx_description
1 polymer ?
#
loop_
_entity_poly.entity_id
_entity_poly.type
_entity_poly.pdbx_seq_one_letter_code
_entity_poly.pdbx_strand_id
1 'polypeptide(L)'
;MTNINIHNKHFGKVSAILFLLAFILLTNIEYAPQYFNKAFKLSNTIVVVITILFLPICYFTYKKRLIWGYRCILWGILFSFSSMLFMHFEDSLLEKYERGEISLLDKNASISIGEPILLGIVFIFFLIYGAIYDIIIAKKNK
;
A
#
# COMPACT_ATOMS: atom_id res chain seq x y z
N MET A 1 -2.75 -13.54 -32.67
CA MET A 1 -1.49 -13.16 -31.98
C MET A 1 -1.49 -11.66 -31.76
N THR A 2 -1.91 -11.21 -30.56
CA THR A 2 -1.90 -9.78 -30.24
C THR A 2 -0.54 -9.42 -29.66
N ASN A 3 0.15 -8.53 -30.36
CA ASN A 3 1.43 -7.91 -30.01
C ASN A 3 1.36 -7.38 -28.56
N ILE A 4 1.91 -8.14 -27.61
CA ILE A 4 1.94 -7.74 -26.20
C ILE A 4 3.01 -6.66 -26.11
N ASN A 5 2.55 -5.42 -26.14
CA ASN A 5 3.39 -4.26 -25.95
C ASN A 5 4.21 -4.46 -24.67
N ILE A 6 5.52 -4.21 -24.74
CA ILE A 6 6.52 -4.39 -23.66
C ILE A 6 6.03 -3.79 -22.33
N HIS A 7 5.15 -2.80 -22.43
CA HIS A 7 4.41 -2.12 -21.37
C HIS A 7 3.62 -3.05 -20.39
N ASN A 8 3.15 -4.22 -20.81
CA ASN A 8 2.39 -5.15 -19.94
C ASN A 8 3.26 -6.14 -19.16
N LYS A 9 4.56 -6.25 -19.47
CA LYS A 9 5.46 -7.25 -18.87
C LYS A 9 5.98 -6.86 -17.48
N HIS A 10 6.04 -5.56 -17.20
CA HIS A 10 6.57 -5.00 -15.94
C HIS A 10 5.54 -4.12 -15.24
N PHE A 11 4.27 -4.37 -15.52
CA PHE A 11 3.20 -3.48 -15.14
C PHE A 11 3.03 -3.36 -13.63
N GLY A 12 3.17 -4.46 -12.89
CA GLY A 12 3.14 -4.51 -11.42
C GLY A 12 4.34 -3.80 -10.80
N LYS A 13 5.56 -4.05 -11.30
CA LYS A 13 6.77 -3.34 -10.83
C LYS A 13 6.69 -1.83 -11.07
N VAL A 14 6.26 -1.41 -12.26
CA VAL A 14 6.05 0.02 -12.59
C VAL A 14 4.97 0.63 -11.70
N SER A 15 3.91 -0.12 -11.41
CA SER A 15 2.85 0.34 -10.51
C SER A 15 3.33 0.55 -9.07
N ALA A 16 4.23 -0.30 -8.57
CA ALA A 16 4.84 -0.14 -7.25
C ALA A 16 5.74 1.11 -7.19
N ILE A 17 6.55 1.36 -8.22
CA ILE A 17 7.41 2.55 -8.30
C ILE A 17 6.57 3.83 -8.36
N LEU A 18 5.53 3.85 -9.19
CA LEU A 18 4.61 4.98 -9.28
C LEU A 18 3.85 5.22 -7.97
N PHE A 19 3.47 4.14 -7.26
CA PHE A 19 2.87 4.25 -5.94
C PHE A 19 3.83 4.91 -4.94
N LEU A 20 5.10 4.50 -4.91
CA LEU A 20 6.11 5.12 -4.04
C LEU A 20 6.28 6.62 -4.35
N LEU A 21 6.36 6.99 -5.63
CA LEU A 21 6.43 8.39 -6.04
C LEU A 21 5.19 9.17 -5.59
N ALA A 22 4.00 8.63 -5.79
CA ALA A 22 2.76 9.25 -5.33
C ALA A 22 2.73 9.43 -3.80
N PHE A 23 3.23 8.43 -3.07
CA PHE A 23 3.33 8.49 -1.62
C PHE A 23 4.29 9.58 -1.15
N ILE A 24 5.50 9.66 -1.73
CA ILE A 24 6.49 10.71 -1.44
C ILE A 24 5.91 12.10 -1.74
N LEU A 25 5.19 12.24 -2.86
CA LEU A 25 4.53 13.50 -3.22
C LEU A 25 3.45 13.88 -2.21
N LEU A 26 2.65 12.93 -1.74
CA LEU A 26 1.61 13.17 -0.72
C LEU A 26 2.23 13.57 0.62
N THR A 27 3.29 12.89 1.05
CA THR A 27 3.99 13.24 2.29
C THR A 27 4.64 14.63 2.23
N ASN A 28 5.07 15.10 1.05
CA ASN A 28 5.59 16.45 0.86
C ASN A 28 4.53 17.55 1.00
N ILE A 29 3.24 17.22 0.91
CA ILE A 29 2.11 18.15 1.09
C ILE A 29 1.50 17.95 2.50
N GLU A 30 2.29 17.43 3.45
CA GLU A 30 1.87 17.09 4.82
C GLU A 30 0.70 16.09 4.90
N TYR A 31 0.36 15.42 3.78
CA TYR A 31 -0.68 14.40 3.78
C TYR A 31 -0.09 13.09 4.28
N ALA A 32 -0.10 12.92 5.59
CA ALA A 32 0.32 11.68 6.22
C ALA A 32 -0.61 10.53 5.80
N PRO A 33 -0.07 9.34 5.47
CA PRO A 33 -0.83 8.18 4.98
C PRO A 33 -1.97 7.77 5.92
N GLN A 34 -1.74 7.94 7.22
CA GLN A 34 -2.71 7.75 8.30
C GLN A 34 -4.01 8.55 8.16
N TYR A 35 -4.02 9.66 7.40
CA TYR A 35 -5.24 10.43 7.16
C TYR A 35 -6.17 9.78 6.15
N PHE A 36 -5.74 8.80 5.37
CA PHE A 36 -6.60 8.17 4.36
C PHE A 36 -7.75 7.42 4.98
N ASN A 37 -7.47 6.46 5.86
CA ASN A 37 -8.55 5.69 6.49
C ASN A 37 -9.40 6.57 7.41
N LYS A 38 -8.81 7.61 8.03
CA LYS A 38 -9.55 8.63 8.79
C LYS A 38 -10.50 9.43 7.88
N ALA A 39 -10.05 9.88 6.71
CA ALA A 39 -10.85 10.64 5.74
C ALA A 39 -11.98 9.79 5.13
N PHE A 40 -11.70 8.53 4.81
CA PHE A 40 -12.68 7.60 4.23
C PHE A 40 -13.49 6.81 5.28
N LYS A 41 -13.25 7.05 6.57
CA LYS A 41 -13.87 6.33 7.71
C LYS A 41 -13.83 4.80 7.55
N LEU A 42 -12.73 4.29 7.00
CA LEU A 42 -12.54 2.85 6.78
C LEU A 42 -12.15 2.19 8.11
N SER A 43 -12.91 1.19 8.55
CA SER A 43 -12.54 0.40 9.72
C SER A 43 -11.38 -0.54 9.39
N ASN A 44 -10.53 -0.82 10.38
CA ASN A 44 -9.43 -1.77 10.23
C ASN A 44 -9.91 -3.14 9.71
N THR A 45 -11.08 -3.60 10.17
CA THR A 45 -11.72 -4.85 9.68
C THR A 45 -12.01 -4.79 8.19
N ILE A 46 -12.56 -3.67 7.69
CA ILE A 46 -12.84 -3.49 6.27
C ILE A 46 -11.55 -3.46 5.46
N VAL A 47 -10.51 -2.78 5.96
CA VAL A 47 -9.19 -2.73 5.30
C VAL A 47 -8.58 -4.13 5.17
N VAL A 48 -8.64 -4.95 6.22
CA VAL A 48 -8.17 -6.34 6.19
C VAL A 48 -8.97 -7.17 5.17
N VAL A 49 -10.30 -7.07 5.18
CA VAL A 49 -11.17 -7.80 4.23
C VAL A 49 -10.83 -7.42 2.78
N ILE A 50 -10.69 -6.13 2.48
CA ILE A 50 -10.33 -5.64 1.15
C ILE A 50 -8.92 -6.13 0.75
N THR A 51 -7.98 -6.15 1.71
CA THR A 51 -6.61 -6.65 1.48
C THR A 51 -6.58 -8.16 1.23
N ILE A 52 -7.45 -8.95 1.85
CA ILE A 52 -7.56 -10.39 1.57
C ILE A 52 -8.21 -10.62 0.20
N LEU A 53 -9.25 -9.86 -0.12
CA LEU A 53 -9.95 -9.90 -1.42
C LEU A 53 -9.11 -9.31 -2.57
N PHE A 54 -7.95 -8.73 -2.26
CA PHE A 54 -7.02 -8.15 -3.20
C PHE A 54 -6.67 -9.07 -4.37
N LEU A 55 -6.22 -10.30 -4.08
CA LEU A 55 -5.82 -11.27 -5.11
C LEU A 55 -6.98 -11.64 -6.06
N PRO A 56 -8.18 -12.00 -5.57
CA PRO A 56 -9.32 -12.28 -6.44
C PRO A 56 -9.82 -11.04 -7.19
N ILE A 57 -9.80 -9.84 -6.60
CA ILE A 57 -10.17 -8.60 -7.28
C ILE A 57 -9.18 -8.30 -8.42
N CYS A 58 -7.87 -8.45 -8.17
CA CYS A 58 -6.81 -8.30 -9.16
C CYS A 58 -6.99 -9.28 -10.33
N TYR A 59 -7.33 -10.53 -10.04
CA TYR A 59 -7.58 -11.55 -11.04
C TYR A 59 -8.82 -11.23 -11.90
N PHE A 60 -9.92 -10.80 -11.27
CA PHE A 60 -11.17 -10.51 -11.95
C PHE A 60 -11.10 -9.25 -12.83
N THR A 61 -10.50 -8.17 -12.34
CA THR A 61 -10.34 -6.91 -13.08
C THR A 61 -9.36 -7.03 -14.25
N TYR A 62 -8.29 -7.84 -14.11
CA TYR A 62 -7.39 -8.18 -15.22
C TYR A 62 -8.14 -8.90 -16.37
N LYS A 63 -9.02 -9.87 -16.05
CA LYS A 63 -9.81 -10.59 -17.06
C LYS A 63 -10.64 -9.66 -17.94
N LYS A 64 -11.06 -8.50 -17.41
CA LYS A 64 -11.84 -7.48 -18.13
C LYS A 64 -10.98 -6.46 -18.93
N ARG A 65 -9.65 -6.62 -19.00
CA ARG A 65 -8.71 -5.73 -19.73
C ARG A 65 -8.73 -4.24 -19.30
N LEU A 66 -9.26 -3.93 -18.11
CA LEU A 66 -9.30 -2.57 -17.56
C LEU A 66 -8.02 -2.26 -16.77
N ILE A 67 -6.93 -2.01 -17.51
CA ILE A 67 -5.57 -1.83 -16.98
C ILE A 67 -5.47 -0.61 -16.04
N TRP A 68 -6.12 0.50 -16.37
CA TRP A 68 -6.13 1.71 -15.55
C TRP A 68 -6.96 1.55 -14.27
N GLY A 69 -8.15 0.95 -14.37
CA GLY A 69 -8.98 0.66 -13.20
C GLY A 69 -8.30 -0.27 -12.22
N TYR A 70 -7.52 -1.23 -12.71
CA TYR A 70 -6.67 -2.07 -11.87
C TYR A 70 -5.65 -1.26 -11.07
N ARG A 71 -4.94 -0.29 -11.68
CA ARG A 71 -3.93 0.51 -10.96
C ARG A 71 -4.56 1.34 -9.86
N CYS A 72 -5.70 1.96 -10.13
CA CYS A 72 -6.41 2.77 -9.15
C CYS A 72 -6.90 1.91 -7.96
N ILE A 73 -7.46 0.73 -8.23
CA ILE A 73 -7.90 -0.19 -7.17
C ILE A 73 -6.70 -0.68 -6.36
N LEU A 74 -5.64 -1.11 -7.04
CA LEU A 74 -4.38 -1.52 -6.42
C LEU A 74 -3.88 -0.41 -5.48
N TRP A 75 -3.71 0.81 -5.99
CA TRP A 75 -3.23 1.93 -5.17
C TRP A 75 -4.17 2.22 -4.00
N GLY A 76 -5.48 2.19 -4.20
CA GLY A 76 -6.44 2.39 -3.10
C GLY A 76 -6.29 1.36 -1.98
N ILE A 77 -6.21 0.07 -2.32
CA ILE A 77 -6.04 -1.02 -1.34
C ILE A 77 -4.70 -0.87 -0.59
N LEU A 78 -3.64 -0.61 -1.35
CA LEU A 78 -2.30 -0.43 -0.79
C LEU A 78 -2.24 0.79 0.13
N PHE A 79 -2.88 1.90 -0.25
CA PHE A 79 -2.94 3.11 0.56
C PHE A 79 -3.76 2.89 1.84
N SER A 80 -4.89 2.19 1.77
CA SER A 80 -5.67 1.81 2.95
C SER A 80 -4.87 0.90 3.90
N PHE A 81 -4.15 -0.08 3.36
CA PHE A 81 -3.33 -0.99 4.17
C PHE A 81 -2.17 -0.25 4.85
N SER A 82 -1.45 0.59 4.11
CA SER A 82 -0.43 1.47 4.69
C SER A 82 -1.03 2.32 5.80
N SER A 83 -2.12 3.04 5.52
CA SER A 83 -2.81 3.89 6.51
C SER A 83 -3.15 3.14 7.79
N MET A 84 -3.63 1.90 7.69
CA MET A 84 -3.94 1.06 8.86
C MET A 84 -2.68 0.71 9.66
N LEU A 85 -1.58 0.32 9.00
CA LEU A 85 -0.32 -0.01 9.67
C LEU A 85 0.27 1.20 10.41
N PHE A 86 0.28 2.37 9.78
CA PHE A 86 0.77 3.60 10.39
C PHE A 86 -0.10 4.01 11.58
N MET A 87 -1.43 3.96 11.46
CA MET A 87 -2.34 4.24 12.58
C MET A 87 -2.12 3.27 13.74
N HIS A 88 -2.00 1.97 13.47
CA HIS A 88 -1.80 0.98 14.52
C HIS A 88 -0.45 1.16 15.24
N PHE A 89 0.59 1.55 14.50
CA PHE A 89 1.88 1.88 15.07
C PHE A 89 1.82 3.10 15.99
N GLU A 90 1.16 4.19 15.55
CA GLU A 90 0.97 5.38 16.37
C GLU A 90 0.11 5.11 17.61
N ASP A 91 -1.00 4.38 17.47
CA ASP A 91 -1.89 4.04 18.57
C ASP A 91 -1.17 3.20 19.63
N SER A 92 -0.31 2.25 19.20
CA SER A 92 0.51 1.47 20.12
C SER A 92 1.52 2.33 20.89
N LEU A 93 2.12 3.33 20.24
CA LEU A 93 3.02 4.27 20.92
C LEU A 93 2.25 5.21 21.85
N LEU A 94 1.06 5.65 21.46
CA LEU A 94 0.19 6.47 22.29
C LEU A 94 -0.20 5.72 23.56
N GLU A 95 -0.60 4.45 23.45
CA GLU A 95 -0.97 3.60 24.58
C GLU A 95 0.20 3.43 25.56
N LYS A 96 1.42 3.21 25.05
CA LYS A 96 2.63 3.13 25.89
C LYS A 96 2.95 4.44 26.60
N TYR A 97 2.74 5.57 25.91
CA TYR A 97 2.92 6.89 26.50
C TYR A 97 1.88 7.15 27.61
N GLU A 98 0.61 6.84 27.37
CA GLU A 98 -0.47 7.00 28.36
C GLU A 98 -0.27 6.12 29.60
N ARG A 99 0.33 4.94 29.44
CA ARG A 99 0.75 4.07 30.55
C ARG A 99 2.02 4.53 31.27
N GLY A 100 2.69 5.58 30.76
CA GLY A 100 3.95 6.08 31.31
C GLY A 100 5.17 5.18 31.05
N GLU A 101 5.05 4.22 30.12
CA GLU A 101 6.16 3.31 29.76
C GLU A 101 7.23 4.02 28.93
N ILE A 102 6.86 5.08 28.20
CA ILE A 102 7.76 5.88 27.37
C ILE A 102 7.49 7.38 27.56
N SER A 103 8.51 8.22 27.39
CA SER A 103 8.35 9.67 27.43
C SER A 103 7.74 10.22 26.13
N LEU A 104 7.28 11.47 26.15
CA LEU A 104 6.83 12.17 24.95
C LEU A 104 7.96 12.29 23.89
N LEU A 105 9.20 12.47 24.36
CA LEU A 105 10.38 12.53 23.49
C LEU A 105 10.62 11.18 22.81
N ASP A 106 10.56 10.09 23.57
CA ASP A 106 10.75 8.73 23.05
C ASP A 106 9.66 8.33 22.07
N LYS A 107 8.40 8.73 22.33
CA LYS A 107 7.28 8.57 21.40
C LYS A 107 7.57 9.26 20.07
N ASN A 108 7.93 10.55 20.10
CA ASN A 108 8.17 11.32 18.88
C ASN A 108 9.40 10.81 18.11
N ALA A 109 10.47 10.42 18.81
CA ALA A 109 11.63 9.80 18.21
C ALA A 109 11.28 8.46 17.54
N SER A 110 10.44 7.65 18.21
CA SER A 110 9.96 6.39 17.67
C SER A 110 9.11 6.58 16.41
N ILE A 111 8.25 7.60 16.37
CA ILE A 111 7.49 7.94 15.15
C ILE A 111 8.45 8.36 14.03
N SER A 112 9.34 9.30 14.30
CA SER A 112 10.29 9.84 13.31
C SER A 112 11.17 8.76 12.66
N ILE A 113 11.54 7.71 13.42
CA ILE A 113 12.36 6.60 12.92
C ILE A 113 11.48 5.48 12.35
N GLY A 114 10.36 5.19 13.00
CA GLY A 114 9.48 4.07 12.66
C GLY A 114 8.73 4.29 11.35
N GLU A 115 8.30 5.52 11.07
CA GLU A 115 7.58 5.85 9.84
C GLU A 115 8.36 5.52 8.55
N PRO A 116 9.63 5.97 8.37
CA PRO A 116 10.39 5.63 7.17
C PRO A 116 10.73 4.14 7.07
N ILE A 117 10.95 3.45 8.19
CA ILE A 117 11.20 2.00 8.22
C ILE A 117 9.94 1.24 7.79
N LEU A 118 8.79 1.58 8.37
CA LEU A 118 7.51 0.95 8.06
C LEU A 118 7.13 1.18 6.59
N LEU A 119 7.38 2.38 6.07
CA LEU A 119 7.23 2.68 4.64
C LEU A 119 8.09 1.76 3.77
N GLY A 120 9.37 1.60 4.12
CA GLY A 120 10.30 0.73 3.39
C GLY A 120 9.82 -0.73 3.36
N ILE A 121 9.36 -1.25 4.49
CA ILE A 121 8.81 -2.61 4.59
C ILE A 121 7.58 -2.76 3.69
N VAL A 122 6.63 -1.83 3.78
CA VAL A 122 5.41 -1.83 2.98
C VAL A 122 5.71 -1.77 1.48
N PHE A 123 6.70 -0.95 1.08
CA PHE A 123 7.15 -0.86 -0.30
C PHE A 123 7.74 -2.17 -0.83
N ILE A 124 8.54 -2.88 -0.02
CA ILE A 124 9.08 -4.19 -0.39
C ILE A 124 7.95 -5.19 -0.66
N PHE A 125 6.94 -5.23 0.22
CA PHE A 125 5.76 -6.07 -0.02
C PHE A 125 5.09 -5.72 -1.34
N PHE A 126 4.94 -4.44 -1.66
CA PHE A 126 4.32 -4.00 -2.92
C PHE A 126 5.13 -4.40 -4.16
N LEU A 127 6.46 -4.37 -4.09
CA LEU A 127 7.33 -4.88 -5.15
C LEU A 127 7.15 -6.39 -5.36
N ILE A 128 7.09 -7.16 -4.27
CA ILE A 128 6.87 -8.61 -4.33
C ILE A 128 5.51 -8.90 -4.98
N TYR A 129 4.45 -8.22 -4.53
CA TYR A 129 3.11 -8.38 -5.12
C TYR A 129 3.06 -7.99 -6.59
N GLY A 130 3.67 -6.86 -6.96
CA GLY A 130 3.78 -6.42 -8.35
C GLY A 130 4.52 -7.43 -9.22
N ALA A 131 5.59 -8.04 -8.69
CA ALA A 131 6.35 -9.07 -9.40
C ALA A 131 5.56 -10.37 -9.56
N ILE A 132 4.83 -10.82 -8.54
CA ILE A 132 3.95 -12.00 -8.62
C ILE A 132 2.89 -11.77 -9.72
N TYR A 133 2.29 -10.58 -9.74
CA TYR A 133 1.32 -10.21 -10.76
C TYR A 133 1.91 -10.26 -12.18
N ASP A 134 3.09 -9.67 -12.38
CA ASP A 134 3.80 -9.70 -13.67
C ASP A 134 4.07 -11.15 -14.13
N ILE A 135 4.41 -12.05 -13.21
CA ILE A 135 4.64 -13.48 -13.50
C ILE A 135 3.35 -14.18 -13.93
N ILE A 136 2.23 -13.93 -13.24
CA ILE A 136 0.91 -14.53 -13.56
C ILE A 136 0.47 -14.11 -14.97
N ILE A 137 0.63 -12.83 -15.31
CA ILE A 137 0.33 -12.31 -16.65
C ILE A 137 1.22 -12.97 -17.70
N ALA A 138 2.53 -13.03 -17.45
CA ALA A 138 3.48 -13.59 -18.40
C ALA A 138 3.19 -15.07 -18.70
N LYS A 139 2.73 -15.85 -17.71
CA LYS A 139 2.33 -17.26 -17.89
C LYS A 139 1.03 -17.44 -18.67
N LYS A 140 0.04 -16.56 -18.49
CA LYS A 140 -1.28 -16.69 -19.14
C LYS A 140 -1.28 -16.31 -20.63
N ASN A 141 -0.30 -15.51 -21.04
CA ASN A 141 -0.19 -15.02 -22.41
C ASN A 141 0.83 -15.80 -23.28
N LYS A 142 1.45 -16.85 -22.71
CA LYS A 142 2.20 -17.88 -23.45
C LYS A 142 1.25 -19.03 -23.77
#